data_AF-A0A530L5X6-F1
#
_entry.id   AF-A0A530L5X6-F1
#
_cell.length_a   1.000
_cell.length_b   1.000
_cell.length_c   1.000
_cell.angle_alpha   90.00
_cell.angle_beta   90.00
_cell.angle_gamma   90.00
#
_symmetry.space_group_name_H-M   'P 1'
#
loop_
_entity.id
_entity.type
_entity.pdbx_description
1 polymer ?
#
loop_
_entity_poly.entity_id
_entity_poly.type
_entity_poly.pdbx_seq_one_letter_code
_entity_poly.pdbx_strand_id
1 'polypeptide(L)' 'FNDVTKGLPSPELANAVRLKALDKGLILLTCGVYGNVIRFLAPITIQDAVMNEALDILESSIRAARAA' A
#
# COMPACT_ATOMS: atom_id res chain seq x y z
N PHE A 1 -7.29 4.74 -1.57
CA PHE A 1 -8.13 3.54 -1.43
C PHE A 1 -9.55 3.98 -1.18
N ASN A 2 -10.46 3.66 -2.08
CA ASN A 2 -11.88 3.95 -1.92
C ASN A 2 -12.65 2.62 -2.01
N ASP A 3 -13.75 2.55 -1.29
CA ASP A 3 -14.71 1.46 -1.41
C ASP A 3 -15.34 1.47 -2.81
N VAL A 4 -15.36 0.32 -3.48
CA VAL A 4 -15.80 0.22 -4.89
C VAL A 4 -17.32 0.34 -5.03
N THR A 5 -18.07 0.02 -3.97
CA THR A 5 -19.54 0.05 -3.96
C THR A 5 -20.05 1.42 -3.52
N LYS A 6 -19.45 2.00 -2.47
CA LYS A 6 -19.89 3.27 -1.87
C LYS A 6 -19.18 4.48 -2.47
N GLY A 7 -18.02 4.30 -3.09
CA GLY A 7 -17.17 5.40 -3.59
C GLY A 7 -16.50 6.24 -2.49
N LEU A 8 -16.71 5.88 -1.22
CA LEU A 8 -16.17 6.60 -0.07
C LEU A 8 -14.74 6.17 0.25
N PRO A 9 -13.91 7.04 0.88
CA PRO A 9 -12.59 6.67 1.37
C PRO A 9 -12.62 5.42 2.25
N SER A 10 -11.67 4.51 2.04
CA SER A 10 -11.50 3.29 2.86
C SER A 10 -10.13 3.29 3.55
N PRO A 11 -10.03 3.82 4.78
CA PRO A 11 -8.82 3.72 5.59
C PRO A 11 -8.51 2.29 6.02
N GLU A 12 -9.52 1.45 6.22
CA GLU A 12 -9.36 0.05 6.62
C GLU A 12 -8.62 -0.73 5.54
N LEU A 13 -9.01 -0.56 4.28
CA LEU A 13 -8.32 -1.20 3.16
C LEU A 13 -6.89 -0.69 3.02
N ALA A 14 -6.66 0.62 3.17
CA ALA A 14 -5.30 1.18 3.13
C ALA A 14 -4.40 0.58 4.24
N ASN A 15 -4.94 0.45 5.45
CA ASN A 15 -4.24 -0.18 6.58
C ASN A 15 -4.01 -1.67 6.37
N ALA A 16 -4.99 -2.41 5.82
CA ALA A 16 -4.83 -3.82 5.50
C ALA A 16 -3.70 -4.04 4.47
N VAL A 17 -3.65 -3.22 3.42
CA VAL A 17 -2.56 -3.25 2.44
C VAL A 17 -1.21 -2.95 3.09
N ARG A 18 -1.14 -1.91 3.94
CA ARG A 18 0.09 -1.54 4.67
C ARG A 18 0.60 -2.70 5.53
N LEU A 19 -0.29 -3.37 6.27
CA LEU A 19 0.07 -4.51 7.12
C LEU A 19 0.55 -5.71 6.29
N LYS A 20 -0.15 -6.06 5.20
CA LYS A 20 0.27 -7.15 4.31
C LYS A 20 1.61 -6.87 3.61
N ALA A 21 1.89 -5.62 3.29
CA ALA A 21 3.19 -5.20 2.76
C ALA A 21 4.29 -5.31 3.82
N LEU A 22 4.00 -4.89 5.06
CA LEU A 22 4.93 -5.01 6.18
C LEU A 22 5.29 -6.47 6.48
N ASP A 23 4.31 -7.38 6.48
CA ASP A 23 4.53 -8.82 6.65
C ASP A 23 5.48 -9.40 5.59
N LYS A 24 5.58 -8.76 4.42
CA LYS A 24 6.46 -9.13 3.30
C LYS A 24 7.77 -8.33 3.26
N GLY A 25 8.04 -7.52 4.28
CA GLY A 25 9.27 -6.73 4.40
C GLY A 25 9.23 -5.35 3.74
N LEU A 26 8.09 -4.91 3.21
CA LEU A 26 7.93 -3.58 2.62
C LEU A 26 7.31 -2.59 3.61
N ILE A 27 8.09 -1.59 4.01
CA ILE A 27 7.64 -0.53 4.93
C ILE A 27 6.90 0.54 4.13
N LEU A 28 5.61 0.74 4.44
CA LEU A 28 4.76 1.76 3.83
C LEU A 28 4.13 2.65 4.89
N LEU A 29 3.89 3.91 4.53
CA LEU A 29 3.19 4.88 5.36
C LEU A 29 1.80 5.15 4.80
N THR A 30 0.83 5.32 5.68
CA THR A 30 -0.50 5.82 5.34
C THR A 30 -0.62 7.31 5.70
N CYS A 31 -1.38 8.07 4.91
CA CYS A 31 -1.61 9.50 5.15
C CYS A 31 -2.96 9.98 4.55
N GLY A 32 -3.14 11.30 4.50
CA GLY A 32 -4.35 11.96 3.98
C GLY A 32 -5.41 12.16 5.06
N VAL A 33 -6.33 13.10 4.82
CA VAL A 33 -7.40 13.48 5.79
C VAL A 33 -8.23 12.27 6.21
N TYR A 34 -8.51 11.37 5.28
CA TYR A 34 -9.31 10.17 5.51
C TYR A 34 -8.47 8.91 5.77
N GLY A 35 -7.14 9.03 5.90
CA GLY A 35 -6.24 7.89 6.17
C GLY A 35 -6.18 6.81 5.09
N ASN A 36 -6.72 7.08 3.90
CA ASN A 36 -6.93 6.10 2.85
C ASN A 36 -5.87 6.16 1.73
N VAL A 37 -4.74 6.83 1.95
CA VAL A 37 -3.67 7.00 0.97
C VAL A 37 -2.40 6.31 1.47
N ILE A 38 -1.73 5.57 0.59
CA ILE A 38 -0.36 5.07 0.84
C ILE A 38 0.63 6.04 0.20
N ARG A 39 1.67 6.41 0.95
CA ARG A 39 2.73 7.33 0.50
C ARG A 39 4.03 6.59 0.23
N PHE A 40 4.66 6.92 -0.89
CA PHE A 40 6.03 6.50 -1.21
C PHE A 40 7.01 7.60 -0.84
N LEU A 41 7.99 7.26 -0.01
CA LEU A 41 9.12 8.12 0.37
C LEU A 41 10.42 7.33 0.27
N ALA A 42 10.63 6.66 -0.86
CA ALA A 42 11.89 5.99 -1.15
C ALA A 42 13.04 7.01 -1.33
N PRO A 43 14.30 6.64 -1.03
CA PRO A 43 15.45 7.49 -1.34
C PRO A 43 15.54 7.79 -2.83
N ILE A 44 15.97 9.01 -3.19
CA ILE A 44 16.15 9.39 -4.61
C ILE A 44 17.27 8.62 -5.32
N THR A 45 18.09 7.87 -4.57
CA THR A 45 19.18 7.02 -5.07
C THR A 45 18.82 5.53 -5.08
N ILE A 46 17.54 5.18 -4.88
CA ILE A 46 17.09 3.78 -4.92
C ILE A 46 17.38 3.18 -6.31
N GLN A 47 17.85 1.94 -6.33
CA GLN A 47 18.09 1.20 -7.57
C GLN A 47 16.76 0.72 -8.15
N ASP A 48 16.63 0.76 -9.48
CA ASP A 48 15.42 0.34 -10.18
C ASP A 48 14.97 -1.08 -9.81
N ALA A 49 15.92 -2.01 -9.65
CA ALA A 49 15.61 -3.39 -9.26
C ALA A 49 14.93 -3.48 -7.88
N VAL A 50 15.38 -2.67 -6.91
CA VAL A 50 14.81 -2.62 -5.56
C VAL A 50 13.43 -1.96 -5.58
N MET A 51 13.26 -0.91 -6.40
CA MET A 51 11.95 -0.28 -6.57
C MET A 51 10.95 -1.23 -7.23
N ASN A 52 11.38 -2.02 -8.23
CA ASN A 52 10.53 -3.02 -8.87
C ASN A 52 10.10 -4.10 -7.88
N GLU A 53 11.01 -4.62 -7.05
CA GLU A 53 10.68 -5.58 -5.98
C GLU A 53 9.63 -4.99 -5.01
N ALA A 54 9.79 -3.72 -4.60
CA ALA A 54 8.81 -3.05 -3.76
C ALA A 54 7.43 -2.93 -4.42
N LEU A 55 7.38 -2.67 -5.72
CA LEU A 55 6.12 -2.61 -6.48
C LEU A 55 5.45 -3.99 -6.61
N ASP A 56 6.23 -5.05 -6.82
CA ASP A 56 5.73 -6.43 -6.86
C ASP A 56 5.14 -6.85 -5.51
N ILE A 57 5.84 -6.53 -4.41
CA ILE A 57 5.34 -6.76 -3.04
C ILE A 57 4.06 -5.97 -2.80
N LEU A 58 3.99 -4.70 -3.24
CA LEU A 58 2.79 -3.88 -3.10
C LEU A 58 1.62 -4.47 -3.87
N GLU A 59 1.81 -4.85 -5.14
CA GLU A 59 0.74 -5.45 -5.95
C GLU A 59 0.18 -6.71 -5.26
N SER A 60 1.08 -7.61 -4.86
CA SER A 60 0.72 -8.83 -4.12
C SER A 60 -0.03 -8.51 -2.83
N SER A 61 0.33 -7.43 -2.13
CA SER A 61 -0.32 -7.01 -0.89
C SER A 61 -1.70 -6.40 -1.10
N ILE A 62 -1.88 -5.64 -2.19
CA ILE A 62 -3.20 -5.13 -2.60
C ILE A 62 -4.13 -6.28 -2.94
N ARG A 63 -3.65 -7.27 -3.71
CA ARG A 63 -4.46 -8.46 -4.06
C ARG A 63 -4.86 -9.25 -2.81
N ALA A 64 -3.93 -9.50 -1.90
CA ALA A 64 -4.20 -10.21 -0.65
C ALA A 64 -5.20 -9.45 0.26
N ALA A 65 -5.06 -8.13 0.38
CA ALA A 65 -5.94 -7.32 1.22
C ALA A 65 -7.38 -7.19 0.67
N ARG A 66 -7.59 -7.40 -0.64
CA ARG A 66 -8.93 -7.41 -1.25
C ARG A 66 -9.61 -8.78 -1.19
N ALA A 67 -8.86 -9.84 -0.95
CA ALA A 67 -9.37 -11.21 -0.86
C ALA A 67 -9.75 -11.60 0.59
N ALA A 68 -9.36 -10.79 1.57
CA ALA A 68 -9.71 -10.92 2.98
C ALA A 68 -10.93 -10.07 3.32
#